data_AF-A0A1M4U6G0-F1
#
_entry.id   AF-A0A1M4U6G0-F1
#
_cell.length_a   1.000
_cell.length_b   1.000
_cell.length_c   1.000
_cell.angle_alpha   90.00
_cell.angle_beta   90.00
_cell.angle_gamma   90.00
#
_symmetry.space_group_name_H-M   'P 1'
#
loop_
_entity.id
_entity.type
_entity.pdbx_description
1 polymer ?
#
loop_
_entity_poly.entity_id
_entity_poly.type
_entity_poly.pdbx_seq_one_letter_code
_entity_poly.pdbx_strand_id
1 'polypeptide(L)'
;MSICFLFYLDGNNEIEPEIYNAFENLLRFKSKEVELFIEVGRENREFVKVIRPFENIHYDKNLWTGVRRYHIRDGYIEYFDLGKRNMAHPKELYDFICWGLKVCRAKYNALVIASHGFSFVGGITDLTFDVPYVMPIEDMSYSINKALLDCRKGLDLLFLDMCYMNYIEILYEIKKRYDNINYILTYYGEGDFGGIDYISFIENFYSLIERNKDFLYFMERDNLILSRPTKSKVKDIKYFCNAFAEECILKGYKDIEAVKRDIGLLEIYKKINNIVCFKSENSRGVQIIDFYIDELYRIYRNLAFSINNKWINLISKDFKECSVHNINFLPKRLTKSAILGLILSLNGGIDIKEATNILNNVVKVKGWNI
;
A
#
# COMPACT_ATOMS: atom_id res chain seq x y z
N MET A 1 -8.83 1.87 27.61
CA MET A 1 -7.36 1.72 27.35
C MET A 1 -6.97 2.72 26.27
N SER A 2 -5.72 3.18 26.14
CA SER A 2 -5.39 4.21 25.13
C SER A 2 -4.86 3.64 23.80
N ILE A 3 -5.38 4.13 22.67
CA ILE A 3 -4.96 3.79 21.30
C ILE A 3 -4.54 5.06 20.56
N CYS A 4 -3.59 4.91 19.64
CA CYS A 4 -3.10 5.94 18.76
C CYS A 4 -3.16 5.44 17.33
N PHE A 5 -3.95 6.13 16.50
CA PHE A 5 -4.02 5.86 15.08
C PHE A 5 -3.26 6.93 14.32
N LEU A 6 -2.40 6.48 13.41
CA LEU A 6 -1.73 7.31 12.43
C LEU A 6 -2.37 7.02 11.08
N PHE A 7 -2.99 8.01 10.45
CA PHE A 7 -3.59 7.91 9.11
C PHE A 7 -2.77 8.72 8.11
N TYR A 8 -2.13 8.04 7.17
CA TYR A 8 -1.46 8.65 6.03
C TYR A 8 -2.38 8.53 4.81
N LEU A 9 -3.12 9.60 4.52
CA LEU A 9 -4.23 9.63 3.57
C LEU A 9 -3.81 10.40 2.31
N ASP A 10 -3.36 9.68 1.28
CA ASP A 10 -2.78 10.28 0.08
C ASP A 10 -3.85 10.59 -0.98
N GLY A 11 -4.42 11.79 -0.91
CA GLY A 11 -5.29 12.35 -1.93
C GLY A 11 -4.57 13.30 -2.89
N ASN A 12 -3.24 13.28 -3.01
CA ASN A 12 -2.48 14.08 -3.98
C ASN A 12 -2.56 13.50 -5.40
N ASN A 13 -3.71 12.95 -5.78
CA ASN A 13 -3.93 12.20 -7.01
C ASN A 13 -5.44 12.18 -7.31
N GLU A 14 -5.88 11.28 -8.18
CA GLU A 14 -7.27 11.20 -8.63
C GLU A 14 -8.26 10.53 -7.67
N ILE A 15 -7.80 9.89 -6.59
CA ILE A 15 -8.66 9.39 -5.50
C ILE A 15 -8.91 10.45 -4.41
N GLU A 16 -8.56 11.72 -4.67
CA GLU A 16 -8.78 12.82 -3.73
C GLU A 16 -10.21 12.89 -3.19
N PRO A 17 -11.28 12.76 -4.00
CA PRO A 17 -12.64 12.87 -3.48
C PRO A 17 -12.92 11.83 -2.39
N GLU A 18 -12.48 10.60 -2.60
CA GLU A 18 -12.68 9.47 -1.70
C GLU A 18 -11.84 9.61 -0.43
N ILE A 19 -10.56 9.94 -0.57
CA ILE A 19 -9.65 10.21 0.55
C ILE A 19 -10.17 11.36 1.42
N TYR A 20 -10.62 12.45 0.79
CA TYR A 20 -11.14 13.61 1.51
C TYR A 20 -12.44 13.29 2.25
N ASN A 21 -13.35 12.52 1.64
CA ASN A 21 -14.58 12.08 2.31
C ASN A 21 -14.27 11.22 3.55
N ALA A 22 -13.32 10.29 3.45
CA ALA A 22 -12.89 9.46 4.58
C ALA A 22 -12.26 10.33 5.70
N PHE A 23 -11.44 11.31 5.32
CA PHE A 23 -10.88 12.30 6.23
C PHE A 23 -11.97 13.14 6.94
N GLU A 24 -13.00 13.62 6.24
CA GLU A 24 -14.08 14.39 6.85
C GLU A 24 -14.86 13.60 7.90
N ASN A 25 -14.98 12.29 7.72
CA ASN A 25 -15.57 11.41 8.73
C ASN A 25 -14.69 11.32 9.99
N LEU A 26 -13.37 11.17 9.81
CA LEU A 26 -12.41 11.14 10.92
C LEU A 26 -12.42 12.43 11.76
N LEU A 27 -12.64 13.60 11.13
CA LEU A 27 -12.76 14.88 11.86
C LEU A 27 -13.91 14.92 12.88
N ARG A 28 -14.93 14.07 12.69
CA ARG A 28 -16.11 14.01 13.56
C ARG A 28 -15.92 13.07 14.74
N PHE A 29 -14.84 12.27 14.73
CA PHE A 29 -14.59 11.26 15.74
C PHE A 29 -14.24 11.90 17.10
N LYS A 30 -14.86 11.38 18.18
CA LYS A 30 -14.67 11.87 19.55
C LYS A 30 -14.46 10.70 20.49
N SER A 31 -13.29 10.65 21.11
CA SER A 31 -12.99 9.69 22.17
C SER A 31 -11.87 10.21 23.07
N LYS A 32 -11.99 9.91 24.37
CA LYS A 32 -10.92 10.14 25.36
C LYS A 32 -9.85 9.06 25.36
N GLU A 33 -10.18 7.91 24.77
CA GLU A 33 -9.32 6.73 24.73
C GLU A 33 -8.48 6.65 23.45
N VAL A 34 -8.80 7.45 22.44
CA VAL A 34 -8.18 7.35 21.13
C VAL A 34 -7.63 8.72 20.72
N GLU A 35 -6.36 8.74 20.35
CA GLU A 35 -5.70 9.89 19.73
C GLU A 35 -5.52 9.60 18.23
N LEU A 36 -5.89 10.56 17.37
CA LEU A 36 -5.72 10.45 15.92
C LEU A 36 -4.63 11.42 15.45
N PHE A 37 -3.69 10.92 14.66
CA PHE A 37 -2.73 11.70 13.92
C PHE A 37 -2.99 11.44 12.45
N ILE A 38 -3.27 12.48 11.68
CA ILE A 38 -3.66 12.36 10.27
C ILE A 38 -2.75 13.25 9.45
N GLU A 39 -2.17 12.74 8.38
CA GLU A 39 -1.62 13.55 7.29
C GLU A 39 -2.45 13.26 6.05
N VAL A 40 -3.04 14.31 5.47
CA VAL A 40 -3.90 14.21 4.30
C VAL A 40 -3.40 15.12 3.19
N GLY A 41 -3.26 14.55 2.01
CA GLY A 41 -2.98 15.27 0.76
C GLY A 41 -4.25 15.53 -0.03
N ARG A 42 -4.25 16.62 -0.80
CA ARG A 42 -5.37 17.02 -1.65
C ARG A 42 -4.89 17.60 -2.97
N GLU A 43 -5.29 16.93 -4.04
CA GLU A 43 -5.28 17.45 -5.39
C GLU A 43 -6.53 18.31 -5.68
N ASN A 44 -6.43 19.19 -6.67
CA ASN A 44 -7.56 19.97 -7.15
C ASN A 44 -8.57 19.08 -7.89
N ARG A 45 -9.83 19.07 -7.45
CA ARG A 45 -10.91 18.31 -8.11
C ARG A 45 -11.16 18.70 -9.57
N GLU A 46 -10.84 19.92 -9.99
CA GLU A 46 -10.83 20.30 -11.41
C GLU A 46 -9.85 19.43 -12.20
N PHE A 47 -8.68 19.18 -11.64
CA PHE A 47 -7.70 18.30 -12.27
C PHE A 47 -8.11 16.83 -12.18
N VAL A 48 -8.70 16.40 -11.07
CA VAL A 48 -9.24 15.02 -10.95
C VAL A 48 -10.25 14.74 -12.08
N LYS A 49 -11.12 15.70 -12.41
CA LYS A 49 -12.07 15.59 -13.53
C LYS A 49 -11.42 15.47 -14.90
N VAL A 50 -10.17 15.93 -15.06
CA VAL A 50 -9.42 15.70 -16.29
C VAL A 50 -9.05 14.22 -16.43
N ILE A 51 -8.72 13.54 -15.33
CA ILE A 51 -8.38 12.10 -15.30
C ILE A 51 -9.63 11.22 -15.34
N ARG A 52 -10.70 11.63 -14.64
CA ARG A 52 -11.98 10.91 -14.48
C ARG A 52 -13.15 11.70 -15.10
N PRO A 53 -13.16 11.97 -16.42
CA PRO A 53 -14.11 12.88 -17.04
C PRO A 53 -15.56 12.36 -17.07
N PHE A 54 -15.76 11.06 -16.91
CA PHE A 54 -17.09 10.43 -16.94
C PHE A 54 -17.74 10.33 -15.56
N GLU A 55 -17.00 10.66 -14.50
CA GLU A 55 -17.50 10.58 -13.13
C GLU A 55 -18.11 11.88 -12.66
N ASN A 56 -19.21 11.77 -11.90
CA ASN A 56 -19.88 12.92 -11.31
C ASN A 56 -19.17 13.38 -10.02
N ILE A 57 -17.98 13.96 -10.18
CA ILE A 57 -17.21 14.50 -9.06
C ILE A 57 -17.78 15.86 -8.67
N HIS A 58 -18.26 15.98 -7.43
CA HIS A 58 -18.76 17.25 -6.91
C HIS A 58 -17.61 18.23 -6.63
N TYR A 59 -17.78 19.48 -7.05
CA TYR A 59 -16.87 20.56 -6.69
C TYR A 59 -16.86 20.73 -5.17
N ASP A 60 -15.66 20.83 -4.60
CA ASP A 60 -15.53 21.11 -3.18
C ASP A 60 -15.79 22.60 -2.91
N LYS A 61 -16.54 22.89 -1.85
CA LYS A 61 -16.68 24.25 -1.31
C LYS A 61 -15.38 24.72 -0.65
N ASN A 62 -14.54 23.79 -0.19
CA ASN A 62 -13.24 24.07 0.40
C ASN A 62 -12.11 23.96 -0.65
N LEU A 63 -11.67 25.12 -1.15
CA LEU A 63 -10.69 25.23 -2.23
C LEU A 63 -9.24 24.87 -1.83
N TRP A 64 -9.00 24.40 -0.61
CA TRP A 64 -7.65 24.09 -0.15
C TRP A 64 -7.09 22.84 -0.85
N THR A 65 -5.86 22.96 -1.35
CA THR A 65 -5.03 21.88 -1.91
C THR A 65 -3.66 21.84 -1.24
N GLY A 66 -2.96 20.71 -1.36
CA GLY A 66 -1.70 20.44 -0.69
C GLY A 66 -1.86 19.49 0.48
N VAL A 67 -0.93 19.52 1.44
CA VAL A 67 -0.85 18.56 2.54
C VAL A 67 -1.02 19.24 3.89
N ARG A 68 -1.84 18.64 4.76
CA ARG A 68 -2.05 19.08 6.14
C ARG A 68 -1.89 17.93 7.11
N ARG A 69 -1.43 18.27 8.32
CA ARG A 69 -1.46 17.37 9.48
C ARG A 69 -2.56 17.78 10.44
N TYR A 70 -3.20 16.80 11.05
CA TYR A 70 -4.21 16.97 12.10
C TYR A 70 -3.89 16.07 13.27
N HIS A 71 -3.94 16.65 14.47
CA HIS A 71 -3.92 15.91 15.72
C HIS A 71 -5.28 16.09 16.40
N ILE A 72 -5.98 14.98 16.60
CA ILE A 72 -7.34 14.97 17.14
C ILE A 72 -7.35 14.20 18.45
N ARG A 73 -7.89 14.82 19.49
CA ARG A 73 -8.04 14.23 20.82
C ARG A 73 -9.30 14.74 21.48
N ASP A 74 -10.22 13.83 21.82
CA ASP A 74 -11.49 14.15 22.48
C ASP A 74 -12.27 15.30 21.78
N GLY A 75 -12.25 15.31 20.44
CA GLY A 75 -12.88 16.34 19.62
C GLY A 75 -12.14 17.68 19.54
N TYR A 76 -11.03 17.86 20.26
CA TYR A 76 -10.09 18.96 20.02
C TYR A 76 -9.26 18.65 18.78
N ILE A 77 -9.16 19.61 17.85
CA ILE A 77 -8.48 19.46 16.57
C ILE A 77 -7.41 20.55 16.46
N GLU A 78 -6.15 20.12 16.39
CA GLU A 78 -5.02 20.97 16.02
C GLU A 78 -4.57 20.59 14.61
N TYR A 79 -4.26 21.58 13.77
CA TYR A 79 -3.79 21.29 12.41
C TYR A 79 -2.61 22.18 11.98
N PHE A 80 -1.82 21.62 11.06
CA PHE A 80 -0.63 22.27 10.49
C PHE A 80 -0.71 22.20 8.97
N ASP A 81 -0.65 23.35 8.30
CA ASP A 81 -0.54 23.42 6.85
C ASP A 81 0.91 23.21 6.43
N LEU A 82 1.18 22.13 5.69
CA LEU A 82 2.50 21.78 5.20
C LEU A 82 2.75 22.31 3.79
N GLY A 83 1.74 22.93 3.17
CA GLY A 83 1.72 23.36 1.79
C GLY A 83 1.85 22.18 0.83
N LYS A 84 2.48 22.42 -0.32
CA LYS A 84 2.69 21.38 -1.33
C LYS A 84 3.81 20.43 -0.90
N ARG A 85 3.51 19.14 -0.76
CA ARG A 85 4.44 18.06 -0.38
C ARG A 85 4.23 16.84 -1.25
N ASN A 86 5.31 16.17 -1.62
CA ASN A 86 5.24 14.94 -2.41
C ASN A 86 4.99 13.76 -1.46
N MET A 87 3.74 13.33 -1.32
CA MET A 87 3.39 12.25 -0.38
C MET A 87 3.94 10.89 -0.82
N ALA A 88 4.29 10.72 -2.09
CA ALA A 88 5.01 9.55 -2.58
C ALA A 88 6.49 9.54 -2.18
N HIS A 89 7.03 10.64 -1.60
CA HIS A 89 8.42 10.69 -1.15
C HIS A 89 8.58 9.92 0.19
N PRO A 90 9.46 8.90 0.26
CA PRO A 90 9.62 8.03 1.45
C PRO A 90 9.88 8.80 2.76
N LYS A 91 10.66 9.89 2.67
CA LYS A 91 10.90 10.82 3.79
C LYS A 91 9.63 11.43 4.39
N GLU A 92 8.61 11.77 3.60
CA GLU A 92 7.38 12.38 4.12
C GLU A 92 6.62 11.37 5.00
N LEU A 93 6.50 10.10 4.56
CA LEU A 93 5.94 9.02 5.38
C LEU A 93 6.74 8.79 6.67
N TYR A 94 8.08 8.76 6.58
CA TYR A 94 8.94 8.65 7.76
C TYR A 94 8.71 9.81 8.75
N ASP A 95 8.67 11.06 8.25
CA ASP A 95 8.51 12.26 9.07
C ASP A 95 7.12 12.30 9.72
N PHE A 96 6.08 11.89 9.00
CA PHE A 96 4.72 11.75 9.53
C PHE A 96 4.64 10.76 10.69
N ILE A 97 5.14 9.53 10.48
CA ILE A 97 5.12 8.49 11.51
C ILE A 97 5.90 8.96 12.74
N CYS A 98 7.05 9.60 12.55
CA CYS A 98 7.83 10.15 13.66
C CYS A 98 7.11 11.29 14.38
N TRP A 99 6.42 12.17 13.64
CA TRP A 99 5.65 13.26 14.22
C TRP A 99 4.56 12.73 15.15
N GLY A 100 3.75 11.78 14.69
CA GLY A 100 2.70 11.18 15.52
C GLY A 100 3.25 10.39 16.71
N LEU A 101 4.20 9.49 16.47
CA LEU A 101 4.69 8.58 17.51
C LEU A 101 5.54 9.24 18.61
N LYS A 102 6.17 10.40 18.34
CA LYS A 102 6.92 11.16 19.36
C LYS A 102 6.01 11.81 20.40
N VAL A 103 4.80 12.20 20.01
CA VAL A 103 3.84 12.88 20.89
C VAL A 103 2.90 11.86 21.54
N CYS A 104 2.60 10.78 20.81
CA CYS A 104 1.68 9.73 21.18
C CYS A 104 2.09 8.97 22.46
N ARG A 105 1.17 8.96 23.43
CA ARG A 105 1.33 8.27 24.73
C ARG A 105 0.49 7.00 24.86
N ALA A 106 -0.15 6.57 23.79
CA ALA A 106 -1.01 5.41 23.80
C ALA A 106 -0.25 4.11 24.07
N LYS A 107 -0.98 3.12 24.58
CA LYS A 107 -0.48 1.75 24.78
C LYS A 107 -0.43 0.99 23.45
N TYR A 108 -1.43 1.20 22.60
CA TYR A 108 -1.54 0.55 21.30
C TYR A 108 -1.35 1.56 20.17
N ASN A 109 -0.63 1.17 19.12
CA ASN A 109 -0.38 2.02 17.96
C ASN A 109 -0.80 1.30 16.67
N ALA A 110 -1.55 1.99 15.82
CA ALA A 110 -1.92 1.54 14.49
C ALA A 110 -1.51 2.56 13.45
N LEU A 111 -1.03 2.09 12.30
CA LEU A 111 -0.76 2.91 11.12
C LEU A 111 -1.67 2.45 10.00
N VAL A 112 -2.41 3.38 9.42
CA VAL A 112 -3.23 3.20 8.23
C VAL A 112 -2.60 4.03 7.10
N ILE A 113 -2.33 3.39 5.97
CA ILE A 113 -1.84 4.06 4.77
C ILE A 113 -2.90 3.84 3.69
N ALA A 114 -3.53 4.93 3.25
CA ALA A 114 -4.60 4.93 2.27
C ALA A 114 -4.13 5.62 0.99
N SER A 115 -4.07 4.85 -0.10
CA SER A 115 -3.65 5.33 -1.42
C SER A 115 -3.89 4.26 -2.50
N HIS A 116 -3.44 4.53 -3.74
CA HIS A 116 -3.17 3.48 -4.72
C HIS A 116 -2.08 2.51 -4.26
N GLY A 117 -2.30 1.24 -4.60
CA GLY A 117 -1.29 0.19 -4.55
C GLY A 117 -1.23 -0.56 -5.88
N PHE A 118 -0.01 -0.77 -6.39
CA PHE A 118 0.25 -1.45 -7.67
C PHE A 118 1.10 -2.70 -7.46
N SER A 119 0.79 -3.49 -6.43
CA SER A 119 1.58 -4.65 -6.03
C SER A 119 3.05 -4.25 -5.80
N PHE A 120 4.00 -5.01 -6.34
CA PHE A 120 5.43 -4.75 -6.21
C PHE A 120 5.94 -3.52 -6.97
N VAL A 121 5.15 -2.93 -7.86
CA VAL A 121 5.58 -1.76 -8.64
C VAL A 121 5.78 -0.56 -7.73
N GLY A 122 4.92 -0.42 -6.72
CA GLY A 122 4.90 0.66 -5.75
C GLY A 122 3.52 0.86 -5.16
N GLY A 123 3.41 1.80 -4.23
CA GLY A 123 2.15 2.35 -3.73
C GLY A 123 2.34 3.84 -3.43
N ILE A 124 1.28 4.54 -3.05
CA ILE A 124 1.32 5.98 -2.73
C ILE A 124 1.72 6.81 -3.96
N THR A 125 0.76 7.46 -4.60
CA THR A 125 0.96 8.19 -5.85
C THR A 125 0.74 9.67 -5.69
N ASP A 126 1.65 10.47 -6.21
CA ASP A 126 1.53 11.92 -6.20
C ASP A 126 1.56 12.48 -7.61
N LEU A 127 0.45 13.10 -8.02
CA LEU A 127 0.24 13.75 -9.32
C LEU A 127 0.27 15.29 -9.20
N THR A 128 0.61 15.84 -8.04
CA THR A 128 0.57 17.28 -7.81
C THR A 128 1.84 18.00 -8.30
N PHE A 129 2.92 17.28 -8.62
CA PHE A 129 4.25 17.84 -8.92
C PHE A 129 4.59 17.95 -10.42
N ASP A 130 5.86 18.24 -10.71
CA ASP A 130 6.47 18.43 -12.02
C ASP A 130 6.42 17.19 -12.91
N VAL A 131 6.38 16.02 -12.28
CA VAL A 131 6.14 14.72 -12.88
C VAL A 131 5.34 13.87 -11.90
N PRO A 132 4.64 12.84 -12.36
CA PRO A 132 3.91 11.95 -11.47
C PRO A 132 4.88 10.99 -10.76
N TYR A 133 4.65 10.77 -9.47
CA TYR A 133 5.50 9.95 -8.61
C TYR A 133 4.73 8.77 -8.00
N VAL A 134 5.47 7.73 -7.65
CA VAL A 134 5.02 6.59 -6.84
C VAL A 134 6.08 6.22 -5.81
N MET A 135 5.66 5.83 -4.60
CA MET A 135 6.57 5.35 -3.57
C MET A 135 6.94 3.87 -3.83
N PRO A 136 8.23 3.53 -3.97
CA PRO A 136 8.64 2.14 -4.11
C PRO A 136 8.36 1.34 -2.83
N ILE A 137 7.99 0.06 -2.97
CA ILE A 137 7.66 -0.82 -1.84
C ILE A 137 8.85 -0.96 -0.87
N GLU A 138 10.07 -1.08 -1.41
CA GLU A 138 11.31 -1.19 -0.63
C GLU A 138 11.54 0.04 0.25
N ASP A 139 11.24 1.23 -0.29
CA ASP A 139 11.45 2.51 0.38
C ASP A 139 10.31 2.82 1.37
N MET A 140 9.06 2.48 1.05
CA MET A 140 7.92 2.54 1.97
C MET A 140 8.19 1.66 3.20
N SER A 141 8.55 0.39 2.97
CA SER A 141 8.85 -0.57 4.04
C SER A 141 10.03 -0.11 4.90
N TYR A 142 11.06 0.49 4.28
CA TYR A 142 12.18 1.07 5.00
C TYR A 142 11.76 2.28 5.85
N SER A 143 10.96 3.19 5.30
CA SER A 143 10.46 4.40 5.98
C SER A 143 9.70 4.06 7.26
N ILE A 144 8.76 3.11 7.17
CA ILE A 144 7.98 2.62 8.32
C ILE A 144 8.92 2.03 9.38
N ASN A 145 9.75 1.06 8.99
CA ASN A 145 10.65 0.40 9.92
C ASN A 145 11.63 1.37 10.60
N LYS A 146 12.17 2.31 9.83
CA LYS A 146 13.10 3.32 10.33
C LYS A 146 12.43 4.25 11.32
N ALA A 147 11.24 4.75 11.01
CA ALA A 147 10.49 5.63 11.92
C ALA A 147 10.15 4.94 13.24
N LEU A 148 9.70 3.68 13.19
CA LEU A 148 9.41 2.88 14.39
C LEU A 148 10.66 2.66 15.25
N LEU A 149 11.80 2.37 14.64
CA LEU A 149 13.07 2.20 15.35
C LEU A 149 13.53 3.50 16.00
N ASP A 150 13.55 4.60 15.24
CA ASP A 150 14.03 5.90 15.71
C ASP A 150 13.12 6.47 16.82
N CYS A 151 11.82 6.15 16.80
CA CYS A 151 10.87 6.50 17.86
C CYS A 151 10.83 5.49 19.01
N ARG A 152 11.53 4.35 18.90
CA ARG A 152 11.50 3.23 19.87
C ARG A 152 10.07 2.76 20.18
N LYS A 153 9.25 2.64 19.13
CA LYS A 153 7.85 2.21 19.19
C LYS A 153 7.63 1.02 18.27
N GLY A 154 6.55 0.28 18.50
CA GLY A 154 6.05 -0.74 17.60
C GLY A 154 4.62 -0.43 17.17
N LEU A 155 4.16 -1.10 16.12
CA LEU A 155 2.77 -1.09 15.69
C LEU A 155 2.09 -2.40 16.07
N ASP A 156 0.92 -2.29 16.67
CA ASP A 156 0.01 -3.40 16.84
C ASP A 156 -0.61 -3.78 15.51
N LEU A 157 -0.89 -2.78 14.66
CA LEU A 157 -1.44 -2.99 13.32
C LEU A 157 -0.83 -2.03 12.30
N LEU A 158 -0.44 -2.58 11.16
CA LEU A 158 -0.25 -1.84 9.92
C LEU A 158 -1.39 -2.21 8.97
N PHE A 159 -2.23 -1.25 8.62
CA PHE A 159 -3.23 -1.43 7.58
C PHE A 159 -2.76 -0.73 6.30
N LEU A 160 -2.55 -1.53 5.25
CA LEU A 160 -2.31 -1.02 3.90
C LEU A 160 -3.66 -0.99 3.19
N ASP A 161 -4.35 0.14 3.33
CA ASP A 161 -5.63 0.45 2.68
C ASP A 161 -5.36 0.83 1.22
N MET A 162 -4.81 -0.13 0.49
CA MET A 162 -4.30 0.01 -0.87
C MET A 162 -4.45 -1.32 -1.62
N CYS A 163 -4.71 -1.24 -2.92
CA CYS A 163 -4.86 -2.43 -3.78
C CYS A 163 -3.59 -3.28 -3.84
N TYR A 164 -3.76 -4.59 -3.95
CA TYR A 164 -2.71 -5.56 -4.26
C TYR A 164 -1.52 -5.56 -3.28
N MET A 165 -1.74 -5.23 -2.01
CA MET A 165 -0.65 -5.23 -1.00
C MET A 165 -0.46 -6.59 -0.31
N ASN A 166 -1.30 -7.59 -0.63
CA ASN A 166 -1.28 -8.93 -0.02
C ASN A 166 -0.28 -9.91 -0.67
N TYR A 167 0.87 -9.42 -1.16
CA TYR A 167 1.93 -10.28 -1.71
C TYR A 167 3.01 -10.58 -0.69
N ILE A 168 3.50 -11.82 -0.66
CA ILE A 168 4.56 -12.24 0.25
C ILE A 168 5.85 -11.44 0.04
N GLU A 169 6.13 -10.98 -1.17
CA GLU A 169 7.24 -10.08 -1.49
C GLU A 169 7.17 -8.79 -0.66
N ILE A 170 5.98 -8.19 -0.57
CA ILE A 170 5.71 -6.96 0.17
C ILE A 170 5.80 -7.23 1.68
N LEU A 171 5.17 -8.30 2.17
CA LEU A 171 5.23 -8.66 3.59
C LEU A 171 6.66 -9.00 4.03
N TYR A 172 7.46 -9.60 3.14
CA TYR A 172 8.88 -9.83 3.37
C TYR A 172 9.65 -8.53 3.49
N GLU A 173 9.42 -7.54 2.61
CA GLU A 173 10.06 -6.23 2.69
C GLU A 173 9.80 -5.53 4.03
N ILE A 174 8.56 -5.61 4.51
CA ILE A 174 8.13 -5.03 5.79
C ILE A 174 8.82 -5.75 6.96
N LYS A 175 8.92 -7.09 6.94
CA LYS A 175 9.32 -7.89 8.11
C LYS A 175 10.76 -8.39 8.15
N LYS A 176 11.51 -8.32 7.04
CA LYS A 176 12.87 -8.91 6.97
C LYS A 176 13.85 -8.27 7.96
N ARG A 177 13.63 -7.02 8.37
CA ARG A 177 14.52 -6.26 9.26
C ARG A 177 14.16 -6.47 10.73
N TYR A 178 12.90 -6.21 11.10
CA TYR A 178 12.47 -6.12 12.50
C TYR A 178 11.10 -6.80 12.74
N ASP A 179 10.84 -7.13 13.99
CA ASP A 179 9.56 -7.66 14.48
C ASP A 179 8.74 -6.60 15.26
N ASN A 180 8.82 -5.34 14.82
CA ASN A 180 8.16 -4.18 15.44
C ASN A 180 6.74 -3.91 14.92
N ILE A 181 6.21 -4.76 14.03
CA ILE A 181 4.84 -4.72 13.52
C ILE A 181 4.22 -6.08 13.81
N ASN A 182 3.14 -6.10 14.59
CA ASN A 182 2.47 -7.32 15.04
C ASN A 182 1.56 -7.89 13.95
N TYR A 183 0.58 -7.11 13.52
CA TYR A 183 -0.40 -7.50 12.50
C TYR A 183 -0.29 -6.62 11.26
N ILE A 184 -0.58 -7.20 10.11
CA ILE A 184 -0.69 -6.49 8.83
C ILE A 184 -2.05 -6.84 8.22
N LEU A 185 -2.88 -5.82 8.01
CA LEU A 185 -4.15 -5.89 7.31
C LEU A 185 -3.96 -5.40 5.86
N THR A 186 -4.54 -6.11 4.91
CA THR A 186 -4.46 -5.82 3.47
C THR A 186 -5.73 -6.30 2.76
N TYR A 187 -5.99 -5.81 1.55
CA TYR A 187 -6.98 -6.43 0.65
C TYR A 187 -6.40 -7.59 -0.15
N TYR A 188 -7.24 -8.57 -0.45
CA TYR A 188 -7.06 -9.52 -1.53
C TYR A 188 -7.45 -8.85 -2.85
N GLY A 189 -6.46 -8.55 -3.69
CA GLY A 189 -6.73 -7.86 -4.95
C GLY A 189 -7.04 -6.38 -4.75
N GLU A 190 -8.09 -5.89 -5.38
CA GLU A 190 -8.51 -4.48 -5.31
C GLU A 190 -9.16 -4.17 -3.96
N GLY A 191 -8.89 -2.99 -3.41
CA GLY A 191 -9.70 -2.38 -2.36
C GLY A 191 -10.86 -1.61 -2.97
N ASP A 192 -11.88 -1.30 -2.16
CA ASP A 192 -12.91 -0.35 -2.59
C ASP A 192 -12.28 1.04 -2.76
N PHE A 193 -12.72 1.77 -3.77
CA PHE A 193 -12.23 3.12 -4.10
C PHE A 193 -12.45 4.08 -2.93
N GLY A 194 -13.54 3.90 -2.17
CA GLY A 194 -13.85 4.64 -0.94
C GLY A 194 -13.11 4.17 0.32
N GLY A 195 -12.30 3.11 0.24
CA GLY A 195 -11.66 2.47 1.39
C GLY A 195 -12.65 1.78 2.33
N ILE A 196 -12.30 1.69 3.62
CA ILE A 196 -13.20 1.21 4.68
C ILE A 196 -13.82 2.38 5.46
N ASP A 197 -14.90 2.09 6.19
CA ASP A 197 -15.37 3.01 7.23
C ASP A 197 -14.36 3.05 8.39
N TYR A 198 -13.55 4.10 8.43
CA TYR A 198 -12.55 4.28 9.49
C TYR A 198 -13.14 4.47 10.88
N ILE A 199 -14.38 4.95 11.01
CA ILE A 199 -15.01 5.08 12.32
C ILE A 199 -15.31 3.69 12.87
N SER A 200 -16.02 2.86 12.10
CA SER A 200 -16.28 1.46 12.45
C SER A 200 -14.98 0.69 12.70
N PHE A 201 -13.94 0.93 11.91
CA PHE A 201 -12.62 0.34 12.11
C PHE A 201 -11.99 0.71 13.47
N ILE A 202 -11.98 1.99 13.83
CA ILE A 202 -11.43 2.47 15.11
C ILE A 202 -12.22 1.88 16.28
N GLU A 203 -13.55 1.91 16.20
CA GLU A 203 -14.45 1.41 17.26
C GLU A 203 -14.27 -0.09 17.50
N ASN A 204 -13.99 -0.86 16.45
CA ASN A 204 -13.82 -2.31 16.53
C ASN A 204 -12.36 -2.77 16.67
N PHE A 205 -11.39 -1.86 16.74
CA PHE A 205 -9.97 -2.20 16.77
C PHE A 205 -9.56 -3.14 17.91
N TYR A 206 -10.18 -3.03 19.09
CA TYR A 206 -9.89 -3.94 20.19
C TYR A 206 -10.28 -5.38 19.85
N SER A 207 -11.40 -5.60 19.18
CA SER A 207 -11.82 -6.92 18.70
C SER A 207 -10.76 -7.53 17.77
N LEU A 208 -10.08 -6.71 16.94
CA LEU A 208 -8.95 -7.17 16.12
C LEU A 208 -7.76 -7.61 16.99
N ILE A 209 -7.36 -6.80 17.97
CA ILE A 209 -6.20 -7.11 18.82
C ILE A 209 -6.45 -8.36 19.66
N GLU A 210 -7.67 -8.53 20.16
CA GLU A 210 -8.10 -9.71 20.92
C GLU A 210 -8.31 -10.95 20.03
N ARG A 211 -8.14 -10.80 18.70
CA ARG A 211 -8.32 -11.85 17.69
C ARG A 211 -9.74 -12.40 17.66
N ASN A 212 -10.71 -11.56 18.02
CA ASN A 212 -12.09 -11.91 17.77
C ASN A 212 -12.34 -11.87 16.26
N LYS A 213 -12.78 -13.00 15.70
CA LYS A 213 -13.11 -13.14 14.27
C LYS A 213 -14.25 -12.21 13.85
N ASP A 214 -15.08 -11.79 14.80
CA ASP A 214 -16.17 -10.85 14.57
C ASP A 214 -15.68 -9.51 14.00
N PHE A 215 -14.40 -9.14 14.24
CA PHE A 215 -13.81 -7.90 13.70
C PHE A 215 -14.04 -7.74 12.19
N LEU A 216 -13.89 -8.80 11.41
CA LEU A 216 -14.01 -8.71 9.96
C LEU A 216 -15.44 -8.81 9.46
N TYR A 217 -16.34 -9.36 10.26
CA TYR A 217 -17.77 -9.23 10.03
C TYR A 217 -18.20 -7.77 10.16
N PHE A 218 -17.70 -7.04 11.18
CA PHE A 218 -18.00 -5.61 11.36
C PHE A 218 -17.48 -4.70 10.25
N MET A 219 -16.43 -5.13 9.56
CA MET A 219 -15.89 -4.37 8.43
C MET A 219 -16.73 -4.52 7.16
N GLU A 220 -17.64 -5.50 7.09
CA GLU A 220 -18.50 -5.79 5.92
C GLU A 220 -17.74 -5.90 4.58
N ARG A 221 -16.46 -6.34 4.61
CA ARG A 221 -15.63 -6.48 3.40
C ARG A 221 -15.19 -7.93 3.15
N ASP A 222 -15.56 -8.40 1.98
CA ASP A 222 -15.33 -9.78 1.53
C ASP A 222 -13.92 -10.06 0.98
N ASN A 223 -12.99 -9.11 1.07
CA ASN A 223 -11.62 -9.25 0.55
C ASN A 223 -10.52 -8.94 1.55
N LEU A 224 -10.81 -8.67 2.83
CA LEU A 224 -9.78 -8.36 3.82
C LEU A 224 -8.98 -9.59 4.28
N ILE A 225 -7.67 -9.40 4.49
CA ILE A 225 -6.74 -10.41 4.99
C ILE A 225 -5.98 -9.82 6.18
N LEU A 226 -6.12 -10.46 7.34
CA LEU A 226 -5.31 -10.17 8.52
C LEU A 226 -4.19 -11.20 8.63
N SER A 227 -2.95 -10.74 8.55
CA SER A 227 -1.75 -11.56 8.68
C SER A 227 -0.94 -11.19 9.92
N ARG A 228 -0.18 -12.16 10.45
CA ARG A 228 0.77 -11.97 11.55
C ARG A 228 2.14 -12.53 11.17
N PRO A 229 2.81 -11.90 10.19
CA PRO A 229 4.14 -12.33 9.79
C PRO A 229 5.17 -11.98 10.86
N THR A 230 6.07 -12.93 11.15
CA THR A 230 7.31 -12.67 11.89
C THR A 230 8.49 -12.71 10.94
N LYS A 231 9.60 -12.07 11.31
CA LYS A 231 10.85 -12.09 10.54
C LYS A 231 11.31 -13.51 10.21
N SER A 232 11.20 -14.44 11.17
CA SER A 232 11.53 -15.86 10.92
C SER A 232 10.57 -16.50 9.93
N LYS A 233 9.24 -16.35 10.11
CA LYS A 233 8.26 -16.94 9.20
C LYS A 233 8.42 -16.48 7.75
N VAL A 234 8.62 -15.17 7.51
CA VAL A 234 8.78 -14.66 6.14
C VAL A 234 10.10 -15.11 5.52
N LYS A 235 11.16 -15.29 6.32
CA LYS A 235 12.43 -15.88 5.85
C LYS A 235 12.25 -17.34 5.47
N ASP A 236 11.58 -18.12 6.31
CA ASP A 236 11.30 -19.54 6.04
C ASP A 236 10.45 -19.71 4.78
N ILE A 237 9.47 -18.83 4.56
CA ILE A 237 8.68 -18.81 3.32
C ILE A 237 9.58 -18.50 2.12
N LYS A 238 10.43 -17.47 2.20
CA LYS A 238 11.37 -17.14 1.13
C LYS A 238 12.29 -18.33 0.80
N TYR A 239 12.85 -19.00 1.80
CA TYR A 239 13.70 -20.18 1.60
C TYR A 239 12.94 -21.32 0.91
N PHE A 240 11.69 -21.55 1.32
CA PHE A 240 10.84 -22.55 0.68
C PHE A 240 10.56 -22.22 -0.79
N CYS A 241 10.19 -20.97 -1.09
CA CYS A 241 9.98 -20.52 -2.47
C CYS A 241 11.25 -20.66 -3.33
N ASN A 242 12.42 -20.34 -2.77
CA ASN A 242 13.70 -20.53 -3.46
C ASN A 242 13.95 -22.01 -3.80
N ALA A 243 13.83 -22.89 -2.81
CA ALA A 243 14.07 -24.32 -2.99
C ALA A 243 13.08 -24.95 -3.99
N PHE A 244 11.80 -24.57 -3.92
CA PHE A 244 10.80 -24.99 -4.88
C PHE A 244 11.13 -24.55 -6.31
N ALA A 245 11.52 -23.28 -6.48
CA ALA A 245 11.90 -22.76 -7.79
C ALA A 245 13.15 -23.47 -8.35
N GLU A 246 14.15 -23.71 -7.50
CA GLU A 246 15.35 -24.47 -7.86
C GLU A 246 15.01 -25.89 -8.32
N GLU A 247 14.15 -26.61 -7.60
CA GLU A 247 13.68 -27.93 -8.00
C GLU A 247 12.94 -27.92 -9.34
N CYS A 248 12.08 -26.92 -9.56
CA CYS A 248 11.37 -26.77 -10.84
C CYS A 248 12.36 -26.56 -11.99
N ILE A 249 13.35 -25.69 -11.81
CA ILE A 249 14.38 -25.42 -12.82
C ILE A 249 15.18 -26.69 -13.13
N LEU A 250 15.57 -27.46 -12.10
CA LEU A 250 16.27 -28.74 -12.27
C LEU A 250 15.44 -29.79 -13.02
N LYS A 251 14.11 -29.76 -12.86
CA LYS A 251 13.17 -30.60 -13.62
C LYS A 251 12.91 -30.10 -15.05
N GLY A 252 13.52 -28.98 -15.45
CA GLY A 252 13.42 -28.44 -16.80
C GLY A 252 12.24 -27.48 -17.03
N TYR A 253 11.54 -27.05 -15.98
CA TYR A 253 10.53 -25.99 -16.11
C TYR A 253 11.20 -24.67 -16.50
N LYS A 254 10.72 -24.07 -17.59
CA LYS A 254 11.26 -22.81 -18.13
C LYS A 254 10.61 -21.57 -17.55
N ASP A 255 9.40 -21.72 -17.01
CA ASP A 255 8.61 -20.61 -16.52
C ASP A 255 7.49 -21.05 -15.57
N ILE A 256 6.91 -20.04 -14.92
CA ILE A 256 5.85 -20.21 -13.92
C ILE A 256 4.54 -20.74 -14.49
N GLU A 257 4.23 -20.47 -15.76
CA GLU A 257 2.98 -20.93 -16.39
C GLU A 257 3.03 -22.44 -16.66
N ALA A 258 4.20 -22.97 -17.06
CA ALA A 258 4.44 -24.40 -17.15
C ALA A 258 4.35 -25.08 -15.77
N VAL A 259 4.91 -24.47 -14.73
CA VAL A 259 4.80 -24.96 -13.36
C VAL A 259 3.33 -25.02 -12.91
N LYS A 260 2.58 -23.93 -13.11
CA LYS A 260 1.15 -23.85 -12.76
C LYS A 260 0.32 -24.93 -13.45
N ARG A 261 0.56 -25.16 -14.75
CA ARG A 261 -0.18 -26.14 -15.55
C ARG A 261 0.12 -27.58 -15.13
N ASP A 262 1.39 -27.90 -14.89
CA ASP A 262 1.82 -29.30 -14.79
C ASP A 262 1.83 -29.82 -13.34
N ILE A 263 2.16 -28.97 -12.35
CA ILE A 263 2.20 -29.35 -10.92
C ILE A 263 1.41 -28.43 -9.98
N GLY A 264 1.10 -27.21 -10.43
CA GLY A 264 0.37 -26.22 -9.62
C GLY A 264 1.21 -25.58 -8.51
N LEU A 265 0.59 -24.67 -7.75
CA LEU A 265 1.24 -23.87 -6.69
C LEU A 265 0.62 -24.09 -5.31
N LEU A 266 -0.14 -25.17 -5.11
CA LEU A 266 -0.90 -25.39 -3.89
C LEU A 266 -0.02 -25.40 -2.63
N GLU A 267 1.13 -26.09 -2.67
CA GLU A 267 2.04 -26.15 -1.52
C GLU A 267 2.72 -24.81 -1.22
N ILE A 268 3.01 -24.00 -2.25
CA ILE A 268 3.50 -22.63 -2.10
C ILE A 268 2.46 -21.78 -1.36
N TYR A 269 1.20 -21.80 -1.82
CA TYR A 269 0.14 -21.05 -1.19
C TYR A 269 -0.17 -21.53 0.23
N LYS A 270 -0.14 -22.85 0.50
CA LYS A 270 -0.24 -23.37 1.88
C LYS A 270 0.88 -22.84 2.76
N LYS A 271 2.14 -22.87 2.27
CA LYS A 271 3.30 -22.39 3.03
C LYS A 271 3.19 -20.89 3.34
N ILE A 272 2.84 -20.08 2.34
CA ILE A 272 2.66 -18.63 2.47
C ILE A 272 1.55 -18.32 3.47
N ASN A 273 0.39 -18.96 3.33
CA ASN A 273 -0.79 -18.64 4.14
C ASN A 273 -0.72 -19.09 5.61
N ASN A 274 0.36 -19.76 6.03
CA ASN A 274 0.64 -20.01 7.45
C ASN A 274 0.86 -18.74 8.31
N ILE A 275 0.99 -17.57 7.67
CA ILE A 275 1.02 -16.27 8.36
C ILE A 275 -0.36 -15.64 8.49
N VAL A 276 -1.38 -16.13 7.78
CA VAL A 276 -2.72 -15.57 7.80
C VAL A 276 -3.43 -15.99 9.09
N CYS A 277 -3.94 -15.00 9.82
CA CYS A 277 -4.75 -15.22 11.02
C CYS A 277 -6.23 -15.29 10.67
N PHE A 278 -6.65 -14.43 9.73
CA PHE A 278 -7.99 -14.41 9.20
C PHE A 278 -7.95 -13.97 7.73
N LYS A 279 -8.85 -14.54 6.94
CA LYS A 279 -9.23 -14.01 5.62
C LYS A 279 -10.75 -14.16 5.45
N SER A 280 -11.36 -13.26 4.69
CA SER A 280 -12.73 -13.42 4.23
C SER A 280 -12.90 -14.70 3.39
N GLU A 281 -14.15 -15.16 3.23
CA GLU A 281 -14.46 -16.39 2.48
C GLU A 281 -13.99 -16.32 1.03
N ASN A 282 -14.20 -15.18 0.37
CA ASN A 282 -13.86 -14.96 -1.03
C ASN A 282 -12.36 -14.69 -1.26
N SER A 283 -11.58 -14.50 -0.20
CA SER A 283 -10.13 -14.22 -0.31
C SER A 283 -9.31 -15.50 -0.47
N ARG A 284 -8.34 -15.50 -1.39
CA ARG A 284 -7.32 -16.57 -1.49
C ARG A 284 -6.15 -16.38 -0.52
N GLY A 285 -6.21 -15.36 0.34
CA GLY A 285 -5.17 -15.04 1.30
C GLY A 285 -3.96 -14.34 0.67
N VAL A 286 -2.80 -14.46 1.30
CA VAL A 286 -1.55 -13.85 0.81
C VAL A 286 -1.09 -14.58 -0.45
N GLN A 287 -0.75 -13.81 -1.48
CA GLN A 287 -0.31 -14.31 -2.78
C GLN A 287 1.22 -14.22 -2.94
N ILE A 288 1.73 -14.77 -4.04
CA ILE A 288 3.08 -14.58 -4.54
C ILE A 288 2.98 -14.12 -5.98
N ILE A 289 3.96 -13.34 -6.46
CA ILE A 289 3.97 -12.94 -7.86
C ILE A 289 4.28 -14.17 -8.69
N ASP A 290 3.26 -14.66 -9.39
CA ASP A 290 3.30 -15.91 -10.13
C ASP A 290 3.03 -15.71 -11.62
N PHE A 291 3.13 -14.48 -12.14
CA PHE A 291 2.97 -14.14 -13.54
C PHE A 291 4.27 -13.58 -14.12
N TYR A 292 4.36 -13.53 -15.45
CA TYR A 292 5.54 -13.02 -16.14
C TYR A 292 5.75 -11.52 -15.94
N ILE A 293 7.00 -11.13 -15.65
CA ILE A 293 7.37 -9.75 -15.32
C ILE A 293 8.57 -9.23 -16.13
N ASP A 294 8.80 -9.69 -17.35
CA ASP A 294 9.98 -9.27 -18.14
C ASP A 294 10.06 -7.75 -18.38
N GLU A 295 8.95 -7.03 -18.42
CA GLU A 295 8.98 -5.55 -18.50
C GLU A 295 9.21 -4.88 -17.14
N LEU A 296 8.95 -5.60 -16.04
CA LEU A 296 8.96 -5.10 -14.66
C LEU A 296 10.06 -5.73 -13.79
N TYR A 297 10.91 -6.61 -14.32
CA TYR A 297 11.92 -7.33 -13.54
C TYR A 297 12.90 -6.39 -12.85
N ARG A 298 13.16 -5.22 -13.46
CA ARG A 298 14.02 -4.17 -12.88
C ARG A 298 13.43 -3.56 -11.62
N ILE A 299 12.10 -3.59 -11.47
CA ILE A 299 11.44 -3.14 -10.26
C ILE A 299 11.41 -4.29 -9.25
N TYR A 300 11.02 -5.49 -9.68
CA TYR A 300 10.99 -6.66 -8.80
C TYR A 300 12.34 -6.97 -8.17
N ARG A 301 13.45 -6.84 -8.91
CA ARG A 301 14.81 -7.09 -8.41
C ARG A 301 15.23 -6.16 -7.25
N ASN A 302 14.52 -5.04 -7.06
CA ASN A 302 14.79 -4.15 -5.92
C ASN A 302 14.25 -4.75 -4.62
N LEU A 303 13.23 -5.60 -4.68
CA LEU A 303 12.71 -6.29 -3.51
C LEU A 303 13.76 -7.29 -3.01
N ALA A 304 14.08 -7.27 -1.72
CA ALA A 304 14.97 -8.27 -1.15
C ALA A 304 14.37 -9.67 -1.13
N PHE A 305 13.07 -9.84 -1.38
CA PHE A 305 12.53 -11.17 -1.66
C PHE A 305 13.21 -11.83 -2.87
N SER A 306 13.57 -11.05 -3.89
CA SER A 306 14.22 -11.54 -5.13
C SER A 306 15.71 -11.89 -4.94
N ILE A 307 16.37 -11.32 -3.93
CA ILE A 307 17.82 -11.47 -3.73
C ILE A 307 18.14 -12.88 -3.26
N ASN A 308 19.05 -13.55 -3.96
CA ASN A 308 19.40 -14.95 -3.72
C ASN A 308 18.15 -15.85 -3.66
N ASN A 309 17.20 -15.61 -4.57
CA ASN A 309 15.96 -16.37 -4.64
C ASN A 309 15.66 -16.72 -6.10
N LYS A 310 15.69 -18.01 -6.43
CA LYS A 310 15.46 -18.54 -7.77
C LYS A 310 14.02 -18.37 -8.26
N TRP A 311 13.09 -17.90 -7.43
CA TRP A 311 11.72 -17.63 -7.85
C TRP A 311 11.65 -16.69 -9.07
N ILE A 312 12.51 -15.67 -9.11
CA ILE A 312 12.58 -14.74 -10.24
C ILE A 312 12.89 -15.42 -11.58
N ASN A 313 13.64 -16.53 -11.57
CA ASN A 313 13.96 -17.29 -12.79
C ASN A 313 12.73 -17.99 -13.38
N LEU A 314 11.66 -18.20 -12.60
CA LEU A 314 10.40 -18.73 -13.11
C LEU A 314 9.50 -17.64 -13.69
N ILE A 315 9.62 -16.41 -13.21
CA ILE A 315 8.73 -15.29 -13.59
C ILE A 315 9.39 -14.29 -14.55
N SER A 316 10.68 -14.46 -14.88
CA SER A 316 11.39 -13.63 -15.84
C SER A 316 12.50 -14.38 -16.56
N LYS A 317 12.64 -14.14 -17.88
CA LYS A 317 13.68 -14.70 -18.74
C LYS A 317 14.96 -13.88 -18.72
N ASP A 318 14.83 -12.57 -18.54
CA ASP A 318 15.94 -11.60 -18.63
C ASP A 318 16.68 -11.39 -17.30
N PHE A 319 16.59 -12.37 -16.39
CA PHE A 319 17.15 -12.22 -15.07
C PHE A 319 18.68 -12.32 -15.05
N LYS A 320 19.30 -11.31 -14.43
CA LYS A 320 20.67 -11.35 -13.93
C LYS A 320 20.63 -11.34 -12.41
N GLU A 321 21.32 -12.30 -11.79
CA GLU A 321 21.41 -12.38 -10.33
C GLU A 321 21.78 -11.04 -9.70
N CYS A 322 20.99 -10.64 -8.71
CA CYS A 322 21.22 -9.44 -7.93
C CYS A 322 21.59 -9.86 -6.51
N SER A 323 22.80 -9.53 -6.10
CA SER A 323 23.33 -9.85 -4.77
C SER A 323 23.12 -8.73 -3.74
N VAL A 324 22.69 -7.54 -4.19
CA VAL A 324 22.59 -6.33 -3.35
C VAL A 324 21.18 -5.76 -3.35
N HIS A 325 20.70 -5.41 -2.15
CA HIS A 325 19.45 -4.69 -1.94
C HIS A 325 19.74 -3.20 -1.79
N ASN A 326 19.30 -2.38 -2.75
CA ASN A 326 19.48 -0.94 -2.69
C ASN A 326 18.19 -0.25 -2.25
N ILE A 327 18.28 0.56 -1.20
CA ILE A 327 17.23 1.51 -0.77
C ILE A 327 17.71 2.87 -1.22
N ASN A 328 16.99 3.49 -2.14
CA ASN A 328 17.36 4.80 -2.66
C ASN A 328 16.73 5.93 -1.84
N PHE A 329 15.67 5.60 -1.08
CA PHE A 329 14.93 6.54 -0.26
C PHE A 329 14.39 7.74 -1.05
N LEU A 330 13.98 7.48 -2.29
CA LEU A 330 13.48 8.47 -3.25
C LEU A 330 12.21 7.93 -3.92
N PRO A 331 11.23 8.80 -4.24
CA PRO A 331 10.10 8.41 -5.06
C PRO A 331 10.57 8.02 -6.47
N LYS A 332 9.85 7.12 -7.14
CA LYS A 332 10.05 6.80 -8.55
C LYS A 332 9.11 7.63 -9.40
N ARG A 333 9.57 8.07 -10.56
CA ARG A 333 8.73 8.71 -11.57
C ARG A 333 7.86 7.66 -12.24
N LEU A 334 6.57 7.95 -12.36
CA LEU A 334 5.66 7.15 -13.16
C LEU A 334 5.92 7.40 -14.65
N THR A 335 5.88 6.34 -15.45
CA THR A 335 6.02 6.41 -16.89
C THR A 335 4.69 6.80 -17.53
N LYS A 336 4.73 7.28 -18.78
CA LYS A 336 3.53 7.53 -19.58
C LYS A 336 2.61 6.31 -19.65
N SER A 337 3.18 5.10 -19.82
CA SER A 337 2.41 3.85 -19.86
C SER A 337 1.76 3.51 -18.51
N ALA A 338 2.40 3.82 -17.39
CA ALA A 338 1.81 3.60 -16.06
C ALA A 338 0.59 4.49 -15.84
N ILE A 339 0.67 5.77 -16.22
CA ILE A 339 -0.46 6.71 -16.13
C ILE A 339 -1.57 6.31 -17.11
N LEU A 340 -1.23 5.82 -18.31
CA LEU A 340 -2.22 5.29 -19.24
C LEU A 340 -2.97 4.08 -18.64
N GLY A 341 -2.24 3.16 -18.01
CA GLY A 341 -2.84 2.02 -17.30
C GLY A 341 -3.77 2.45 -16.17
N LEU A 342 -3.36 3.46 -15.40
CA LEU A 342 -4.19 4.08 -14.37
C LEU A 342 -5.50 4.64 -14.97
N ILE A 343 -5.41 5.46 -16.03
CA ILE A 343 -6.58 6.01 -16.72
C ILE A 343 -7.53 4.91 -17.21
N LEU A 344 -6.98 3.85 -17.82
CA LEU A 344 -7.77 2.71 -18.29
C LEU A 344 -8.46 1.97 -17.14
N SER A 345 -7.81 1.84 -15.98
CA SER A 345 -8.38 1.17 -14.81
C SER A 345 -9.53 1.97 -14.17
N LEU A 346 -9.46 3.30 -14.24
CA LEU A 346 -10.44 4.20 -13.64
C LEU A 346 -11.68 4.42 -14.51
N ASN A 347 -11.49 4.43 -15.83
CA ASN A 347 -12.53 4.79 -16.77
C ASN A 347 -13.03 3.54 -17.49
N GLY A 348 -13.86 2.75 -16.80
CA GLY A 348 -14.41 1.52 -17.36
C GLY A 348 -15.13 1.76 -18.70
N GLY A 349 -14.81 0.92 -19.70
CA GLY A 349 -15.50 0.93 -21.00
C GLY A 349 -14.89 1.82 -22.08
N ILE A 350 -13.83 2.58 -21.78
CA ILE A 350 -13.11 3.36 -22.80
C ILE A 350 -12.05 2.53 -23.53
N ASP A 351 -11.76 2.93 -24.77
CA ASP A 351 -10.66 2.33 -25.54
C ASP A 351 -9.30 3.02 -25.28
N ILE A 352 -8.23 2.44 -25.84
CA ILE A 352 -6.87 2.98 -25.70
C ILE A 352 -6.74 4.39 -26.31
N LYS A 353 -7.49 4.70 -27.36
CA LYS A 353 -7.43 6.01 -28.03
C LYS A 353 -8.07 7.08 -27.15
N GLU A 354 -9.22 6.78 -26.55
CA GLU A 354 -9.87 7.65 -25.55
C GLU A 354 -8.98 7.85 -24.32
N ALA A 355 -8.40 6.79 -23.77
CA ALA A 355 -7.47 6.88 -22.65
C ALA A 355 -6.23 7.72 -22.99
N THR A 356 -5.72 7.59 -24.22
CA THR A 356 -4.60 8.40 -24.72
C THR A 356 -4.98 9.89 -24.83
N ASN A 357 -6.21 10.21 -25.23
CA ASN A 357 -6.69 11.59 -25.25
C ASN A 357 -6.78 12.19 -23.85
N ILE A 358 -7.30 11.43 -22.88
CA ILE A 358 -7.32 11.81 -21.47
C ILE A 358 -5.88 12.09 -20.99
N LEU A 359 -4.95 11.17 -21.25
CA LEU A 359 -3.55 11.31 -20.86
C LEU A 359 -2.90 12.57 -21.46
N ASN A 360 -3.15 12.86 -22.74
CA ASN A 360 -2.64 14.07 -23.39
C ASN A 360 -3.19 15.34 -22.73
N ASN A 361 -4.47 15.34 -22.31
CA ASN A 361 -5.07 16.44 -21.58
C ASN A 361 -4.43 16.61 -20.19
N VAL A 362 -4.22 15.50 -19.46
CA VAL A 362 -3.53 15.49 -18.17
C VAL A 362 -2.15 16.11 -18.28
N VAL A 363 -1.34 15.64 -19.23
CA VAL A 363 0.01 16.15 -19.51
C VAL A 363 -0.02 17.64 -19.84
N LYS A 364 -0.97 18.07 -20.68
CA LYS A 364 -1.14 19.49 -21.04
C LYS A 364 -1.50 20.36 -19.83
N VAL A 365 -2.43 19.92 -18.99
CA VAL A 365 -2.88 20.68 -17.80
C VAL A 365 -1.77 20.77 -16.75
N LYS A 366 -1.01 19.70 -16.54
CA LYS A 366 0.08 19.68 -15.56
C LYS A 366 1.41 20.22 -16.08
N GLY A 367 1.57 20.32 -17.39
CA GLY A 367 2.85 20.69 -18.00
C GLY A 367 3.94 19.63 -17.81
N TRP A 368 3.56 18.35 -17.71
CA TRP A 368 4.52 17.26 -17.51
C TRP A 368 5.37 17.02 -18.76
N ASN A 369 6.65 16.71 -18.55
CA ASN A 369 7.57 16.31 -19.61
C ASN A 369 7.87 14.81 -19.50
N ILE A 370 6.97 13.98 -20.04
CA ILE A 370 6.96 12.50 -19.89
C ILE A 370 6.65 11.75 -21.18
#